data_AF-A0A7L3HHR2-F1
#
_entry.id   AF-A0A7L3HHR2-F1
#
_cell.length_a   1.000
_cell.length_b   1.000
_cell.length_c   1.000
_cell.angle_alpha   90.00
_cell.angle_beta   90.00
_cell.angle_gamma   90.00
#
_symmetry.space_group_name_H-M   'P 1'
#
loop_
_entity.id
_entity.type
_entity.pdbx_description
1 polymer ?
#
loop_
_entity_poly.entity_id
_entity_poly.type
_entity_poly.pdbx_seq_one_letter_code
_entity_poly.pdbx_strand_id
1 'polypeptide(L)'
;ILNYDIMARFRRRTCIILLLFILFICSIMMALKTLRPDRAGFGDPFGLGLLPELQQRTVLLDSKQNSLNRAQGDTVTRASNLHSIAVNTMKASVSSVRKLEEELSSPNYNFHIFYYTWYGNPQFDGKYVHWNHPLLPHWDPKIANNYPKGRHNPPEDIGANFYPELGSYSSKDPTVIEAHMKQMRSASTGVIVLSWYPPGMADENGEPTDDLVPIVLDYAHKYNLKVTFHIEPYKDRDDRSMYHNVKYIIDK
;
A
#
# COMPACT_ATOMS: atom_id res chain seq x y z
N ILE A 1 -25.49 -56.46 -25.92
CA ILE A 1 -26.44 -55.49 -26.53
C ILE A 1 -26.90 -54.42 -25.51
N LEU A 2 -27.15 -54.78 -24.23
CA LEU A 2 -27.66 -53.84 -23.21
C LEU A 2 -26.69 -52.70 -22.77
N ASN A 3 -25.37 -52.89 -22.84
CA ASN A 3 -24.39 -51.86 -22.41
C ASN A 3 -24.14 -50.75 -23.45
N TYR A 4 -24.46 -50.97 -24.72
CA TYR A 4 -24.22 -49.98 -25.78
C TYR A 4 -25.27 -48.85 -25.76
N ASP A 5 -26.49 -49.18 -25.37
CA ASP A 5 -27.65 -48.27 -25.38
C ASP A 5 -27.60 -47.23 -24.23
N ILE A 6 -27.03 -47.63 -23.08
CA ILE A 6 -26.85 -46.75 -21.91
C ILE A 6 -25.75 -45.71 -22.18
N MET A 7 -24.63 -46.12 -22.79
CA MET A 7 -23.56 -45.21 -23.21
C MET A 7 -24.02 -44.22 -24.30
N ALA A 8 -24.86 -44.67 -25.24
CA ALA A 8 -25.41 -43.80 -26.28
C ALA A 8 -26.37 -42.74 -25.71
N ARG A 9 -27.22 -43.10 -24.74
CA ARG A 9 -28.12 -42.16 -24.05
C ARG A 9 -27.38 -41.13 -23.21
N PHE A 10 -26.28 -41.51 -22.54
CA PHE A 10 -25.47 -40.58 -21.75
C PHE A 10 -24.77 -39.55 -22.65
N ARG A 11 -24.12 -40.01 -23.73
CA ARG A 11 -23.52 -39.12 -24.74
C ARG A 11 -24.52 -38.16 -25.38
N ARG A 12 -25.74 -38.64 -25.67
CA ARG A 12 -26.79 -37.79 -26.26
C ARG A 12 -27.23 -36.68 -25.32
N ARG A 13 -27.36 -36.95 -24.01
CA ARG A 13 -27.70 -35.94 -23.00
C ARG A 13 -26.58 -34.93 -22.80
N THR A 14 -25.32 -35.37 -22.74
CA THR A 14 -24.17 -34.46 -22.63
C THR A 14 -24.01 -33.58 -23.88
N CYS A 15 -24.24 -34.12 -25.08
CA CYS A 15 -24.24 -33.34 -26.32
C CYS A 15 -25.35 -32.29 -26.34
N ILE A 16 -26.56 -32.62 -25.88
CA ILE A 16 -27.68 -31.67 -25.80
C ILE A 16 -27.34 -30.53 -24.82
N ILE A 17 -26.79 -30.84 -23.65
CA ILE A 17 -26.39 -29.82 -22.65
C ILE A 17 -25.29 -28.91 -23.20
N LEU A 18 -24.29 -29.48 -23.87
CA LEU A 18 -23.21 -28.70 -24.49
C LEU A 18 -23.74 -27.77 -25.60
N LEU A 19 -24.68 -28.27 -26.40
CA LEU A 19 -25.28 -27.50 -27.50
C LEU A 19 -26.15 -26.36 -26.96
N LEU A 20 -26.90 -26.59 -25.87
CA LEU A 20 -27.63 -25.54 -25.17
C LEU A 20 -26.69 -24.49 -24.54
N PHE A 21 -25.56 -24.92 -23.98
CA PHE A 21 -24.56 -24.01 -23.41
C PHE A 21 -23.88 -23.13 -24.48
N ILE A 22 -23.55 -23.70 -25.64
CA ILE A 22 -23.00 -22.95 -26.78
C ILE A 22 -24.04 -21.96 -27.32
N LEU A 23 -25.30 -22.36 -27.44
CA LEU A 23 -26.39 -21.46 -27.86
C LEU A 23 -26.59 -20.31 -26.88
N PHE A 24 -26.46 -20.56 -25.58
CA PHE A 24 -26.53 -19.53 -24.53
C PHE A 24 -25.38 -18.52 -24.65
N ILE A 25 -24.14 -18.97 -24.86
CA ILE A 25 -22.99 -18.08 -25.08
C ILE A 25 -23.19 -17.26 -26.37
N CYS A 26 -23.62 -17.89 -27.46
CA CYS A 26 -23.90 -17.18 -28.73
C CYS A 26 -25.01 -16.14 -28.57
N SER A 27 -26.07 -16.45 -27.81
CA SER A 27 -27.15 -15.53 -27.47
C SER A 27 -26.64 -14.30 -26.70
N ILE A 28 -25.80 -14.52 -25.68
CA ILE A 28 -25.17 -13.44 -24.91
C ILE A 28 -24.27 -12.59 -25.81
N MET A 29 -23.45 -13.20 -26.65
CA MET A 29 -22.58 -12.47 -27.58
C MET A 29 -23.38 -11.64 -28.59
N MET A 30 -24.52 -12.14 -29.08
CA MET A 30 -25.40 -11.36 -29.96
C MET A 30 -26.08 -10.20 -29.22
N ALA A 31 -26.53 -10.40 -27.98
CA ALA A 31 -27.11 -9.34 -27.16
C ALA A 31 -26.08 -8.24 -26.79
N LEU A 32 -24.84 -8.63 -26.48
CA LEU A 32 -23.73 -7.70 -26.25
C LEU A 32 -23.34 -6.95 -27.52
N LYS A 33 -23.47 -7.59 -28.69
CA LYS A 33 -23.24 -6.95 -29.99
C LYS A 33 -24.32 -5.92 -30.34
N THR A 34 -25.59 -6.13 -29.93
CA THR A 34 -26.68 -5.17 -30.15
C THR A 34 -26.65 -3.99 -29.18
N LEU A 35 -25.89 -4.09 -28.07
CA LEU A 35 -25.68 -3.01 -27.10
C LEU A 35 -24.48 -2.11 -27.45
N ARG A 36 -23.80 -2.36 -28.58
CA ARG A 36 -22.62 -1.60 -28.99
C ARG A 36 -23.03 -0.38 -29.81
N PRO A 37 -22.70 0.86 -29.39
CA PRO A 37 -22.89 2.04 -30.24
C PRO A 37 -21.93 1.98 -31.44
N ASP A 38 -22.38 2.43 -32.60
CA ASP A 38 -21.57 2.58 -33.82
C ASP A 38 -20.46 3.62 -33.60
N ARG A 39 -19.37 3.20 -32.96
CA ARG A 39 -18.00 3.79 -32.99
C ARG A 39 -17.12 3.10 -31.93
N ALA A 40 -16.58 1.94 -32.28
CA ALA A 40 -15.34 1.44 -31.67
C ALA A 40 -14.72 0.39 -32.62
N GLY A 41 -13.87 0.88 -33.52
CA GLY A 41 -13.02 0.06 -34.36
C GLY A 41 -12.12 -0.85 -33.53
N PHE A 42 -11.85 -2.03 -34.06
CA PHE A 42 -11.00 -3.05 -33.47
C PHE A 42 -9.56 -2.51 -33.36
N GLY A 43 -9.01 -2.44 -32.14
CA GLY A 43 -7.57 -2.35 -31.91
C GLY A 43 -7.00 -3.76 -31.74
N ASP A 44 -5.76 -3.95 -32.18
CA ASP A 44 -4.97 -5.19 -32.11
C ASP A 44 -5.08 -5.93 -30.75
N PRO A 45 -4.92 -7.26 -30.69
CA PRO A 45 -5.23 -8.08 -29.51
C PRO A 45 -4.27 -7.86 -28.33
N PHE A 46 -3.26 -7.02 -28.50
CA PHE A 46 -2.37 -6.57 -27.44
C PHE A 46 -2.35 -5.04 -27.49
N GLY A 47 -3.07 -4.40 -26.56
CA GLY A 47 -3.30 -2.95 -26.48
C GLY A 47 -2.04 -2.09 -26.26
N LEU A 48 -1.08 -2.17 -27.16
CA LEU A 48 0.21 -1.47 -27.13
C LEU A 48 0.17 -0.08 -27.76
N GLY A 49 -1.02 0.42 -28.12
CA GLY A 49 -1.21 1.75 -28.71
C GLY A 49 -1.40 2.90 -27.71
N LEU A 50 -1.37 2.65 -26.40
CA LEU A 50 -1.79 3.63 -25.37
C LEU A 50 -0.65 4.33 -24.61
N LEU A 51 0.62 4.11 -24.93
CA LEU A 51 1.72 4.64 -24.12
C LEU A 51 2.85 5.29 -24.96
N PRO A 52 2.73 6.58 -25.30
CA PRO A 52 3.84 7.38 -25.83
C PRO A 52 4.99 7.57 -24.82
N GLU A 53 4.74 7.38 -23.52
CA GLU A 53 5.69 7.68 -22.44
C GLU A 53 6.81 6.65 -22.24
N LEU A 54 6.69 5.44 -22.79
CA LEU A 54 7.73 4.41 -22.63
C LEU A 54 8.93 4.63 -23.57
N GLN A 55 8.76 5.38 -24.65
CA GLN A 55 9.87 5.68 -25.58
C GLN A 55 10.83 6.74 -25.02
N GLN A 56 10.35 7.62 -24.15
CA GLN A 56 11.14 8.72 -23.58
C GLN A 56 12.01 8.25 -22.40
N ARG A 57 11.59 7.17 -21.71
CA ARG A 57 12.32 6.58 -20.59
C ARG A 57 13.59 5.83 -21.04
N THR A 58 13.58 5.27 -22.24
CA THR A 58 14.72 4.54 -22.82
C THR A 58 15.86 5.48 -23.24
N VAL A 59 15.54 6.70 -23.70
CA VAL A 59 16.57 7.70 -24.08
C VAL A 59 17.21 8.37 -22.85
N LEU A 60 16.47 8.48 -21.74
CA LEU A 60 16.94 9.13 -20.51
C LEU A 60 17.78 8.21 -19.62
N LEU A 61 17.65 6.89 -19.79
CA LEU A 61 18.49 5.89 -19.13
C LEU A 61 19.88 5.75 -19.78
N ASP A 62 20.02 6.11 -21.06
CA ASP A 62 21.31 6.04 -21.77
C ASP A 62 22.24 7.23 -21.47
N SER A 63 21.68 8.37 -21.04
CA SER A 63 22.47 9.58 -20.70
C SER A 63 23.08 9.55 -19.29
N LYS A 64 22.57 8.70 -18.39
CA LYS A 64 23.01 8.63 -16.99
C LYS A 64 24.21 7.70 -16.76
N GLN A 65 24.60 6.93 -17.78
CA GLN A 65 25.73 5.99 -17.71
C GLN A 65 27.10 6.65 -18.00
N ASN A 66 27.13 7.89 -18.49
CA ASN A 66 28.36 8.55 -18.97
C ASN A 66 29.00 9.60 -18.03
N SER A 67 28.55 9.73 -16.77
CA SER A 67 29.08 10.76 -15.85
C SER A 67 29.80 10.26 -14.60
N LEU A 68 30.25 9.00 -14.59
CA LEU A 68 31.09 8.44 -13.52
C LEU A 68 32.45 8.06 -14.10
N ASN A 69 33.33 9.04 -14.32
CA ASN A 69 34.78 8.86 -14.48
C ASN A 69 35.50 10.22 -14.53
N ARG A 70 35.64 10.92 -13.40
CA ARG A 70 36.81 11.80 -13.11
C ARG A 70 36.71 12.45 -11.74
N ALA A 71 37.64 12.10 -10.86
CA ALA A 71 38.52 13.03 -10.14
C ALA A 71 39.01 12.39 -8.83
N GLN A 72 40.22 11.86 -8.89
CA GLN A 72 41.07 11.52 -7.76
C GLN A 72 42.10 12.65 -7.65
N GLY A 73 42.28 13.23 -6.46
CA GLY A 73 43.36 14.19 -6.21
C GLY A 73 43.11 15.17 -5.06
N ASP A 74 43.93 15.02 -4.03
CA ASP A 74 44.47 16.04 -3.13
C ASP A 74 43.72 16.46 -1.85
N THR A 75 44.21 15.83 -0.78
CA THR A 75 44.13 16.20 0.63
C THR A 75 44.91 17.49 0.87
N VAL A 76 44.25 18.63 1.13
CA VAL A 76 44.61 19.72 2.08
C VAL A 76 43.54 20.81 1.98
N THR A 77 42.55 20.83 2.90
CA THR A 77 41.82 22.00 3.45
C THR A 77 40.56 21.53 4.21
N ARG A 78 40.69 21.25 5.51
CA ARG A 78 39.62 20.62 6.32
C ARG A 78 38.82 21.60 7.21
N ALA A 79 39.13 22.89 7.23
CA ALA A 79 38.41 23.86 8.08
C ALA A 79 37.42 24.78 7.32
N SER A 80 37.71 25.17 6.07
CA SER A 80 36.85 26.05 5.26
C SER A 80 35.68 25.33 4.59
N ASN A 81 35.82 24.02 4.33
CA ASN A 81 34.79 23.21 3.68
C ASN A 81 33.60 22.88 4.60
N LEU A 82 33.80 22.81 5.93
CA LEU A 82 32.70 22.55 6.87
C LEU A 82 31.70 23.70 6.92
N HIS A 83 32.18 24.94 6.83
CA HIS A 83 31.31 26.11 6.85
C HIS A 83 30.54 26.28 5.53
N SER A 84 31.18 26.05 4.38
CA SER A 84 30.49 26.10 3.08
C SER A 84 29.50 24.96 2.90
N ILE A 85 29.81 23.75 3.37
CA ILE A 85 28.88 22.62 3.39
C ILE A 85 27.69 22.93 4.30
N ALA A 86 27.93 23.40 5.53
CA ALA A 86 26.84 23.75 6.46
C ALA A 86 25.93 24.86 5.90
N VAL A 87 26.50 25.90 5.30
CA VAL A 87 25.74 27.01 4.68
C VAL A 87 24.95 26.52 3.46
N ASN A 88 25.52 25.66 2.63
CA ASN A 88 24.82 25.08 1.47
C ASN A 88 23.69 24.14 1.90
N THR A 89 23.91 23.32 2.93
CA THR A 89 22.88 22.44 3.52
C THR A 89 21.76 23.27 4.14
N MET A 90 22.06 24.35 4.87
CA MET A 90 21.05 25.27 5.40
C MET A 90 20.27 25.98 4.28
N LYS A 91 20.94 26.40 3.21
CA LYS A 91 20.27 27.06 2.07
C LYS A 91 19.35 26.09 1.32
N ALA A 92 19.76 24.83 1.16
CA ALA A 92 18.94 23.78 0.56
C ALA A 92 17.73 23.43 1.44
N SER A 93 17.91 23.32 2.76
CA SER A 93 16.81 23.03 3.68
C SER A 93 15.80 24.18 3.77
N VAL A 94 16.26 25.44 3.78
CA VAL A 94 15.38 26.62 3.78
C VAL A 94 14.58 26.71 2.49
N SER A 95 15.18 26.38 1.34
CA SER A 95 14.48 26.33 0.05
C SER A 95 13.40 25.25 0.04
N SER A 96 13.71 24.04 0.53
CA SER A 96 12.73 22.95 0.59
C SER A 96 11.59 23.21 1.57
N VAL A 97 11.87 23.86 2.70
CA VAL A 97 10.84 24.25 3.69
C VAL A 97 9.89 25.28 3.10
N ARG A 98 10.41 26.32 2.43
CA ARG A 98 9.56 27.34 1.77
C ARG A 98 8.68 26.72 0.69
N LYS A 99 9.23 25.82 -0.12
CA LYS A 99 8.45 25.10 -1.13
C LYS A 99 7.32 24.26 -0.52
N LEU A 100 7.58 23.58 0.60
CA LEU A 100 6.55 22.83 1.33
C LEU A 100 5.46 23.72 1.94
N GLU A 101 5.82 24.92 2.42
CA GLU A 101 4.88 25.90 2.98
C GLU A 101 4.03 26.59 1.89
N GLU A 102 4.59 26.75 0.69
CA GLU A 102 3.86 27.27 -0.49
C GLU A 102 2.88 26.23 -1.07
N GLU A 103 3.23 24.94 -1.03
CA GLU A 103 2.42 23.86 -1.63
C GLU A 103 1.36 23.27 -0.68
N LEU A 104 1.59 23.29 0.64
CA LEU A 104 0.76 22.57 1.62
C LEU A 104 0.40 23.43 2.83
N SER A 105 -0.84 23.30 3.30
CA SER A 105 -1.35 23.97 4.50
C SER A 105 -0.40 23.80 5.71
N SER A 106 -0.32 24.84 6.54
CA SER A 106 0.45 24.80 7.78
C SER A 106 -0.16 23.78 8.76
N PRO A 107 0.65 22.96 9.43
CA PRO A 107 0.15 21.97 10.38
C PRO A 107 -0.41 22.63 11.66
N ASN A 108 -1.55 22.16 12.15
CA ASN A 108 -2.07 22.48 13.47
C ASN A 108 -1.67 21.41 14.49
N TYR A 109 -0.73 21.73 15.37
CA TYR A 109 -0.20 20.78 16.36
C TYR A 109 -1.17 20.45 17.51
N ASN A 110 -2.32 21.12 17.59
CA ASN A 110 -3.41 20.72 18.48
C ASN A 110 -4.36 19.71 17.82
N PHE A 111 -4.18 19.40 16.52
CA PHE A 111 -4.97 18.41 15.81
C PHE A 111 -4.17 17.12 15.58
N HIS A 112 -4.70 16.02 16.11
CA HIS A 112 -4.05 14.72 16.22
C HIS A 112 -4.84 13.69 15.42
N ILE A 113 -4.17 12.82 14.65
CA ILE A 113 -4.82 11.77 13.85
C ILE A 113 -4.25 10.39 14.20
N PHE A 114 -5.13 9.42 14.47
CA PHE A 114 -4.71 8.03 14.67
C PHE A 114 -4.24 7.43 13.34
N TYR A 115 -3.07 6.80 13.37
CA TYR A 115 -2.40 6.27 12.19
C TYR A 115 -1.88 4.85 12.43
N TYR A 116 -2.11 3.96 11.47
CA TYR A 116 -1.83 2.54 11.58
C TYR A 116 -0.82 2.12 10.50
N THR A 117 0.28 1.49 10.91
CA THR A 117 1.38 1.04 10.05
C THR A 117 1.40 -0.47 9.84
N TRP A 118 0.24 -1.12 9.95
CA TRP A 118 0.11 -2.58 9.99
C TRP A 118 -0.26 -3.22 8.63
N TYR A 119 -0.40 -2.43 7.56
CA TYR A 119 -0.82 -2.96 6.26
C TYR A 119 0.36 -3.51 5.49
N GLY A 120 0.19 -4.63 4.79
CA GLY A 120 1.25 -5.26 4.00
C GLY A 120 0.74 -5.90 2.72
N ASN A 121 1.62 -6.02 1.73
CA ASN A 121 1.30 -6.61 0.43
C ASN A 121 2.42 -7.52 -0.11
N PRO A 122 2.16 -8.37 -1.13
CA PRO A 122 3.16 -9.31 -1.63
C PRO A 122 4.46 -8.68 -2.12
N GLN A 123 4.42 -7.45 -2.63
CA GLN A 123 5.60 -6.78 -3.19
C GLN A 123 6.60 -6.35 -2.11
N PHE A 124 6.13 -5.82 -0.99
CA PHE A 124 6.99 -5.29 0.08
C PHE A 124 7.10 -6.22 1.29
N ASP A 125 6.09 -7.07 1.52
CA ASP A 125 5.96 -7.90 2.71
C ASP A 125 5.96 -9.40 2.40
N GLY A 126 5.95 -9.79 1.12
CA GLY A 126 5.88 -11.18 0.67
C GLY A 126 4.49 -11.82 0.80
N LYS A 127 3.56 -11.18 1.51
CA LYS A 127 2.17 -11.59 1.68
C LYS A 127 1.28 -10.38 2.00
N TYR A 128 -0.03 -10.54 1.83
CA TYR A 128 -0.97 -9.56 2.39
C TYR A 128 -1.01 -9.66 3.92
N VAL A 129 -1.03 -8.50 4.56
CA VAL A 129 -1.20 -8.32 6.02
C VAL A 129 -2.27 -7.26 6.24
N HIS A 130 -3.18 -7.51 7.19
CA HIS A 130 -4.38 -6.71 7.48
C HIS A 130 -5.40 -6.58 6.34
N TRP A 131 -5.00 -6.44 5.07
CA TRP A 131 -5.96 -6.43 3.94
C TRP A 131 -6.73 -7.74 3.80
N ASN A 132 -6.05 -8.87 4.07
CA ASN A 132 -6.63 -10.20 4.09
C ASN A 132 -7.17 -10.58 5.48
N HIS A 133 -7.77 -9.62 6.21
CA HIS A 133 -8.28 -9.84 7.56
C HIS A 133 -9.26 -11.02 7.62
N PRO A 134 -9.29 -11.82 8.70
CA PRO A 134 -10.35 -12.82 8.88
C PRO A 134 -11.69 -12.17 9.16
N LEU A 135 -12.77 -12.84 8.76
CA LEU A 135 -14.11 -12.52 9.22
C LEU A 135 -14.24 -12.95 10.68
N LEU A 136 -14.44 -11.97 11.57
CA LEU A 136 -14.55 -12.23 13.00
C LEU A 136 -15.88 -12.94 13.31
N PRO A 137 -15.86 -14.08 14.01
CA PRO A 137 -17.07 -14.78 14.37
C PRO A 137 -17.86 -13.97 15.40
N HIS A 138 -19.19 -14.04 15.31
CA HIS A 138 -20.06 -13.57 16.38
C HIS A 138 -19.79 -14.39 17.66
N TRP A 139 -19.87 -13.76 18.84
CA TRP A 139 -19.58 -14.41 20.12
C TRP A 139 -20.54 -15.56 20.45
N ASP A 140 -21.82 -15.46 20.04
CA ASP A 140 -22.79 -16.57 20.06
C ASP A 140 -22.57 -17.50 18.84
N PRO A 141 -22.19 -18.78 19.05
CA PRO A 141 -21.98 -19.75 17.97
C PRO A 141 -23.21 -19.99 17.09
N LYS A 142 -24.43 -19.87 17.63
CA LYS A 142 -25.67 -20.06 16.85
C LYS A 142 -25.83 -18.95 15.82
N ILE A 143 -25.50 -17.72 16.19
CA ILE A 143 -25.51 -16.58 15.29
C ILE A 143 -24.34 -16.67 14.31
N ALA A 144 -23.13 -17.00 14.79
CA ALA A 144 -21.94 -17.11 13.96
C ALA A 144 -22.08 -18.12 12.80
N ASN A 145 -22.86 -19.18 12.99
CA ASN A 145 -23.12 -20.17 11.94
C ASN A 145 -23.94 -19.64 10.76
N ASN A 146 -24.61 -18.49 10.92
CA ASN A 146 -25.38 -17.86 9.85
C ASN A 146 -24.55 -16.87 9.01
N TYR A 147 -23.30 -16.62 9.38
CA TYR A 147 -22.42 -15.67 8.69
C TYR A 147 -21.26 -16.37 7.96
N PRO A 148 -20.72 -15.76 6.88
CA PRO A 148 -19.54 -16.27 6.20
C PRO A 148 -18.34 -16.37 7.14
N LYS A 149 -17.48 -17.35 6.86
CA LYS A 149 -16.23 -17.61 7.59
C LYS A 149 -15.08 -17.58 6.60
N GLY A 150 -13.88 -17.30 7.07
CA GLY A 150 -12.67 -17.28 6.25
C GLY A 150 -11.94 -15.94 6.33
N ARG A 151 -11.17 -15.63 5.30
CA ARG A 151 -10.39 -14.40 5.17
C ARG A 151 -10.72 -13.73 3.84
N HIS A 152 -10.62 -12.42 3.81
CA HIS A 152 -10.67 -11.66 2.57
C HIS A 152 -9.50 -12.06 1.63
N ASN A 153 -9.72 -11.97 0.32
CA ASN A 153 -8.72 -12.28 -0.72
C ASN A 153 -8.34 -11.06 -1.59
N PRO A 154 -7.37 -10.24 -1.15
CA PRO A 154 -6.93 -9.06 -1.89
C PRO A 154 -6.29 -9.42 -3.25
N PRO A 155 -6.28 -8.49 -4.23
CA PRO A 155 -6.61 -7.08 -4.06
C PRO A 155 -8.10 -6.74 -4.19
N GLU A 156 -8.92 -7.53 -4.90
CA GLU A 156 -10.33 -7.15 -5.16
C GLU A 156 -11.24 -7.31 -3.94
N ASP A 157 -10.92 -8.23 -3.03
CA ASP A 157 -11.65 -8.49 -1.79
C ASP A 157 -10.76 -8.18 -0.59
N ILE A 158 -10.97 -7.02 0.04
CA ILE A 158 -10.21 -6.57 1.22
C ILE A 158 -11.11 -6.51 2.46
N GLY A 159 -10.50 -6.61 3.64
CA GLY A 159 -11.15 -6.45 4.95
C GLY A 159 -11.58 -5.03 5.28
N ALA A 160 -12.28 -4.36 4.37
CA ALA A 160 -12.82 -3.01 4.53
C ALA A 160 -14.09 -2.80 3.70
N ASN A 161 -14.99 -1.96 4.19
CA ASN A 161 -16.18 -1.54 3.43
C ASN A 161 -15.87 -0.48 2.35
N PHE A 162 -14.72 0.18 2.45
CA PHE A 162 -14.24 1.19 1.50
C PHE A 162 -12.93 0.72 0.88
N TYR A 163 -12.64 1.17 -0.35
CA TYR A 163 -11.42 0.83 -1.06
C TYR A 163 -10.46 2.03 -1.10
N PRO A 164 -9.21 1.92 -0.61
CA PRO A 164 -8.26 3.02 -0.64
C PRO A 164 -7.87 3.40 -2.08
N GLU A 165 -7.66 4.69 -2.34
CA GLU A 165 -7.12 5.17 -3.63
C GLU A 165 -5.72 4.58 -3.92
N LEU A 166 -4.92 4.36 -2.87
CA LEU A 166 -3.61 3.71 -2.94
C LEU A 166 -3.69 2.17 -3.07
N GLY A 167 -4.90 1.60 -3.18
CA GLY A 167 -5.13 0.16 -3.23
C GLY A 167 -4.77 -0.58 -1.95
N SER A 168 -4.55 -1.89 -2.05
CA SER A 168 -4.04 -2.74 -0.96
C SER A 168 -2.53 -2.52 -0.78
N TYR A 169 -2.18 -1.32 -0.29
CA TYR A 169 -0.81 -0.83 -0.16
C TYR A 169 -0.01 -1.54 0.95
N SER A 170 1.31 -1.32 0.99
CA SER A 170 2.15 -1.70 2.13
C SER A 170 2.49 -0.47 2.95
N SER A 171 2.39 -0.58 4.27
CA SER A 171 2.89 0.43 5.21
C SER A 171 4.42 0.53 5.22
N LYS A 172 5.13 -0.44 4.61
CA LYS A 172 6.59 -0.39 4.40
C LYS A 172 7.00 0.35 3.13
N ASP A 173 6.06 0.64 2.24
CA ASP A 173 6.36 1.35 1.00
C ASP A 173 6.61 2.84 1.30
N PRO A 174 7.83 3.36 1.06
CA PRO A 174 8.14 4.76 1.33
C PRO A 174 7.28 5.75 0.54
N THR A 175 6.79 5.36 -0.65
CA THR A 175 5.93 6.19 -1.48
C THR A 175 4.54 6.36 -0.87
N VAL A 176 4.05 5.32 -0.18
CA VAL A 176 2.79 5.33 0.57
C VAL A 176 2.93 6.20 1.82
N ILE A 177 4.02 6.03 2.58
CA ILE A 177 4.31 6.86 3.75
C ILE A 177 4.35 8.34 3.35
N GLU A 178 5.04 8.67 2.25
CA GLU A 178 5.11 10.02 1.72
C GLU A 178 3.73 10.58 1.32
N ALA A 179 2.92 9.77 0.63
CA ALA A 179 1.57 10.16 0.26
C ALA A 179 0.70 10.46 1.50
N HIS A 180 0.79 9.63 2.54
CA HIS A 180 0.08 9.86 3.81
C HIS A 180 0.51 11.16 4.50
N MET A 181 1.82 11.47 4.54
CA MET A 181 2.29 12.75 5.11
C MET A 181 1.72 13.96 4.36
N LYS A 182 1.66 13.90 3.03
CA LYS A 182 1.04 14.95 2.20
C LYS A 182 -0.45 15.08 2.49
N GLN A 183 -1.18 13.97 2.58
CA GLN A 183 -2.61 13.98 2.90
C GLN A 183 -2.86 14.62 4.28
N MET A 184 -2.08 14.26 5.30
CA MET A 184 -2.17 14.84 6.65
C MET A 184 -1.86 16.34 6.65
N ARG A 185 -0.86 16.77 5.87
CA ARG A 185 -0.55 18.19 5.68
C ARG A 185 -1.66 18.95 4.98
N SER A 186 -2.26 18.40 3.92
CA SER A 186 -3.42 18.99 3.26
C SER A 186 -4.63 19.11 4.20
N ALA A 187 -4.79 18.16 5.13
CA ALA A 187 -5.81 18.21 6.18
C ALA A 187 -5.46 19.17 7.35
N SER A 188 -4.30 19.86 7.30
CA SER A 188 -3.79 20.72 8.38
C SER A 188 -3.57 20.00 9.71
N THR A 189 -3.39 18.68 9.70
CA THR A 189 -3.01 17.90 10.88
C THR A 189 -1.55 18.15 11.22
N GLY A 190 -1.23 18.29 12.51
CA GLY A 190 0.14 18.47 12.96
C GLY A 190 0.76 17.29 13.69
N VAL A 191 -0.06 16.39 14.25
CA VAL A 191 0.42 15.26 15.06
C VAL A 191 -0.17 13.94 14.59
N ILE A 192 0.73 12.98 14.35
CA ILE A 192 0.43 11.59 14.06
C ILE A 192 0.41 10.83 15.39
N VAL A 193 -0.70 10.17 15.71
CA VAL A 193 -0.82 9.26 16.85
C VAL A 193 -0.62 7.84 16.32
N LEU A 194 0.62 7.36 16.37
CA LEU A 194 1.03 6.10 15.78
C LEU A 194 0.60 4.92 16.67
N SER A 195 -0.26 4.04 16.16
CA SER A 195 -0.56 2.73 16.76
C SER A 195 0.73 1.95 16.96
N TRP A 196 1.02 1.57 18.20
CA TRP A 196 2.32 0.99 18.56
C TRP A 196 2.17 -0.25 19.46
N TYR A 197 2.90 -1.29 19.06
CA TYR A 197 3.17 -2.49 19.85
C TYR A 197 4.67 -2.55 20.18
N PRO A 198 5.07 -3.15 21.32
CA PRO A 198 6.47 -3.39 21.62
C PRO A 198 7.21 -4.19 20.54
N PRO A 199 8.56 -4.06 20.44
CA PRO A 199 9.34 -4.79 19.46
C PRO A 199 9.07 -6.30 19.51
N GLY A 200 8.85 -6.89 18.33
CA GLY A 200 8.51 -8.31 18.20
C GLY A 200 7.07 -8.68 18.59
N MET A 201 6.24 -7.71 18.99
CA MET A 201 4.81 -7.89 19.24
C MET A 201 3.97 -7.24 18.14
N ALA A 202 2.75 -7.72 17.98
CA ALA A 202 1.78 -7.24 17.02
C ALA A 202 0.35 -7.50 17.54
N ASP A 203 -0.66 -6.96 16.84
CA ASP A 203 -2.03 -7.40 17.00
C ASP A 203 -2.22 -8.84 16.49
N GLU A 204 -3.37 -9.45 16.80
CA GLU A 204 -3.65 -10.86 16.46
C GLU A 204 -3.68 -11.16 14.95
N ASN A 205 -3.82 -10.15 14.10
CA ASN A 205 -3.97 -10.27 12.65
C ASN A 205 -2.85 -9.59 11.85
N GLY A 206 -1.86 -9.03 12.54
CA GLY A 206 -0.76 -8.27 11.97
C GLY A 206 0.61 -8.92 12.13
N GLU A 207 1.64 -8.11 11.91
CA GLU A 207 3.06 -8.42 12.07
C GLU A 207 3.72 -7.27 12.86
N PRO A 208 4.89 -7.48 13.50
CA PRO A 208 5.54 -6.42 14.27
C PRO A 208 5.85 -5.17 13.45
N THR A 209 5.54 -3.99 13.99
CA THR A 209 5.62 -2.71 13.28
C THR A 209 6.63 -1.71 13.85
N ASP A 210 7.27 -2.00 14.99
CA ASP A 210 8.25 -1.09 15.62
C ASP A 210 9.41 -0.71 14.69
N ASP A 211 9.85 -1.63 13.83
CA ASP A 211 10.94 -1.38 12.87
C ASP A 211 10.59 -0.30 11.82
N LEU A 212 9.30 0.04 11.66
CA LEU A 212 8.84 1.12 10.79
C LEU A 212 8.83 2.49 11.47
N VAL A 213 8.98 2.56 12.79
CA VAL A 213 8.96 3.83 13.54
C VAL A 213 10.03 4.81 13.02
N PRO A 214 11.30 4.41 12.80
CA PRO A 214 12.33 5.35 12.33
C PRO A 214 11.99 6.00 10.97
N ILE A 215 11.53 5.20 10.00
CA ILE A 215 11.17 5.74 8.68
C ILE A 215 9.93 6.65 8.77
N VAL A 216 8.96 6.32 9.62
CA VAL A 216 7.80 7.21 9.85
C VAL A 216 8.24 8.53 10.46
N LEU A 217 9.16 8.53 11.43
CA LEU A 217 9.73 9.75 12.02
C LEU A 217 10.47 10.60 10.99
N ASP A 218 11.27 9.99 10.11
CA ASP A 218 11.99 10.69 9.04
C ASP A 218 11.03 11.39 8.07
N TYR A 219 9.98 10.70 7.63
CA TYR A 219 8.96 11.29 6.76
C TYR A 219 8.10 12.34 7.48
N ALA A 220 7.73 12.10 8.74
CA ALA A 220 7.03 13.11 9.54
C ALA A 220 7.87 14.38 9.67
N HIS A 221 9.17 14.25 9.95
CA HIS A 221 10.11 15.36 10.03
C HIS A 221 10.20 16.11 8.69
N LYS A 222 10.37 15.39 7.58
CA LYS A 222 10.40 15.96 6.21
C LYS A 222 9.19 16.83 5.91
N TYR A 223 8.02 16.46 6.43
CA TYR A 223 6.75 17.17 6.22
C TYR A 223 6.35 18.06 7.41
N ASN A 224 7.25 18.35 8.35
CA ASN A 224 7.00 19.20 9.53
C ASN A 224 5.83 18.73 10.42
N LEU A 225 5.58 17.42 10.45
CA LEU A 225 4.64 16.75 11.33
C LEU A 225 5.37 16.26 12.60
N LYS A 226 4.60 16.04 13.67
CA LYS A 226 5.09 15.40 14.90
C LYS A 226 4.48 14.01 15.04
N VAL A 227 5.15 13.15 15.79
CA VAL A 227 4.67 11.80 16.10
C VAL A 227 4.53 11.66 17.61
N THR A 228 3.43 11.06 18.05
CA THR A 228 3.21 10.55 19.39
C THR A 228 2.74 9.09 19.27
N PHE A 229 2.71 8.36 20.38
CA PHE A 229 2.49 6.91 20.39
C PHE A 229 1.15 6.56 21.04
N HIS A 230 0.30 5.84 20.29
CA HIS A 230 -0.87 5.15 20.80
C HIS A 230 -0.44 3.74 21.22
N ILE A 231 -0.21 3.54 22.52
CA ILE A 231 0.27 2.25 23.04
C ILE A 231 -0.92 1.27 23.12
N GLU A 232 -0.94 0.31 22.21
CA GLU A 232 -1.99 -0.68 22.08
C GLU A 232 -2.05 -1.65 23.28
N PRO A 233 -3.15 -2.37 23.49
CA PRO A 233 -3.15 -3.50 24.40
C PRO A 233 -2.28 -4.62 23.84
N TYR A 234 -1.18 -4.92 24.52
CA TYR A 234 -0.30 -6.05 24.23
C TYR A 234 -0.33 -7.08 25.37
N LYS A 235 0.08 -8.31 25.06
CA LYS A 235 0.12 -9.41 26.03
C LYS A 235 0.97 -9.02 27.24
N ASP A 236 0.46 -9.30 28.44
CA ASP A 236 1.13 -9.02 29.72
C ASP A 236 1.46 -7.53 29.95
N ARG A 237 0.66 -6.62 29.38
CA ARG A 237 0.76 -5.17 29.64
C ARG A 237 0.40 -4.84 31.09
N ASP A 238 1.40 -4.40 31.85
CA ASP A 238 1.28 -3.93 33.24
C ASP A 238 2.09 -2.63 33.47
N ASP A 239 2.16 -2.15 34.70
CA ASP A 239 2.90 -0.94 35.06
C ASP A 239 4.42 -1.07 34.80
N ARG A 240 5.00 -2.27 34.98
CA ARG A 240 6.42 -2.53 34.78
C ARG A 240 6.78 -2.60 33.30
N SER A 241 5.99 -3.32 32.52
CA SER A 241 6.17 -3.41 31.07
C SER A 241 5.96 -2.03 30.43
N MET A 242 4.97 -1.26 30.91
CA MET A 242 4.74 0.12 30.45
C MET A 242 5.91 1.04 30.80
N TYR A 243 6.49 0.93 31.99
CA TYR A 243 7.70 1.70 32.33
C TYR A 243 8.85 1.41 31.36
N HIS A 244 9.14 0.13 31.09
CA HIS A 244 10.20 -0.25 30.15
C HIS A 244 9.91 0.22 28.72
N ASN A 245 8.66 0.10 28.26
CA ASN A 245 8.26 0.50 26.91
C ASN A 245 8.25 2.02 26.72
N VAL A 246 7.80 2.79 27.70
CA VAL A 246 7.91 4.26 27.67
C VAL A 246 9.38 4.69 27.65
N LYS A 247 10.23 4.05 28.46
CA LYS A 247 11.68 4.30 28.44
C LYS A 247 12.27 3.98 27.06
N TYR A 248 11.92 2.83 26.49
CA TYR A 248 12.36 2.41 25.16
C TYR A 248 12.00 3.43 24.06
N ILE A 249 10.73 3.88 24.04
CA ILE A 249 10.24 4.86 23.07
C ILE A 249 10.99 6.19 23.17
N ILE A 250 11.36 6.63 24.39
CA ILE A 250 12.07 7.89 24.60
C ILE A 250 13.57 7.77 24.27
N ASP A 251 14.18 6.63 24.58
CA ASP A 251 15.63 6.42 24.42
C ASP A 251 16.06 6.14 22.97
N LYS A 252 15.19 5.51 22.15
CA LYS A 252 15.48 5.08 20.78
C LYS A 252 15.14 6.18 19.76
#